data_AF-A0A3L7E219-F1
#
_entry.id   AF-A0A3L7E219-F1
#
_cell.length_a   1.000
_cell.length_b   1.000
_cell.length_c   1.000
_cell.angle_alpha   90.00
_cell.angle_beta   90.00
_cell.angle_gamma   90.00
#
_symmetry.space_group_name_H-M   'P 1'
#
loop_
_entity.id
_entity.type
_entity.pdbx_description
1 polymer ?
#
loop_
_entity_poly.entity_id
_entity_poly.type
_entity_poly.pdbx_seq_one_letter_code
_entity_poly.pdbx_strand_id
1 'polypeptide(L)'
;MKRAQTGPEEGEVSEMAIVDTFTKLIFGADSQYSESEQLIIQAFRAVDYNVVFDSHRDMGAYLRALGVDEMIKLVGKVQVQLAEGEPVLAGPAVIPAEQPNALNRRVH
;
A
#
# COMPACT_ATOMS: atom_id res chain seq x y z
N MET A 1 -7.27 39.79 -9.03
CA MET A 1 -6.35 38.79 -8.44
C MET A 1 -7.03 37.43 -8.49
N LYS A 2 -6.62 36.55 -9.41
CA LYS A 2 -7.21 35.22 -9.57
C LYS A 2 -6.13 34.22 -9.18
N ARG A 3 -6.11 33.80 -7.90
CA ARG A 3 -5.27 32.69 -7.46
C ARG A 3 -5.99 31.42 -7.91
N ALA A 4 -5.45 30.76 -8.95
CA ALA A 4 -5.81 29.40 -9.26
C ALA A 4 -5.39 28.55 -8.05
N GLN A 5 -6.37 27.99 -7.36
CA GLN A 5 -6.16 26.96 -6.36
C GLN A 5 -5.85 25.68 -7.16
N THR A 6 -4.57 25.38 -7.33
CA THR A 6 -4.14 24.00 -7.59
C THR A 6 -4.50 23.20 -6.34
N GLY A 7 -5.53 22.37 -6.46
CA GLY A 7 -5.89 21.41 -5.42
C GLY A 7 -4.72 20.47 -5.13
N PRO A 8 -4.68 19.86 -3.94
CA PRO A 8 -3.63 18.94 -3.59
C PRO A 8 -3.77 17.66 -4.43
N GLU A 9 -2.66 17.20 -5.01
CA GLU A 9 -2.56 15.88 -5.64
C GLU A 9 -2.51 14.82 -4.53
N GLU A 10 -3.62 14.65 -3.82
CA GLU A 10 -3.82 13.63 -2.79
C GLU A 10 -4.18 12.30 -3.47
N GLY A 11 -3.21 11.39 -3.61
CA GLY A 11 -3.51 9.96 -3.72
C GLY A 11 -2.57 9.12 -4.57
N GLU A 12 -1.79 9.69 -5.48
CA GLU A 12 -0.99 8.89 -6.41
C GLU A 12 0.44 8.69 -5.88
N VAL A 13 0.84 7.43 -5.69
CA VAL A 13 2.21 7.08 -5.35
C VAL A 13 3.11 7.35 -6.57
N SER A 14 4.02 8.30 -6.44
CA SER A 14 4.99 8.63 -7.49
C SER A 14 5.94 7.45 -7.78
N GLU A 15 6.36 7.33 -9.04
CA GLU A 15 7.39 6.36 -9.47
C GLU A 15 8.64 6.43 -8.58
N MET A 16 9.08 7.64 -8.21
CA MET A 16 10.26 7.81 -7.36
C MET A 16 10.07 7.24 -5.96
N ALA A 17 8.87 7.30 -5.40
CA ALA A 17 8.60 6.68 -4.11
C ALA A 17 8.75 5.15 -4.17
N ILE A 18 8.38 4.53 -5.31
CA ILE A 18 8.58 3.09 -5.56
C ILE A 18 10.07 2.78 -5.64
N VAL A 19 10.82 3.55 -6.43
CA VAL A 19 12.27 3.38 -6.60
C VAL A 19 13.01 3.56 -5.27
N ASP A 20 12.65 4.55 -4.47
CA ASP A 20 13.24 4.80 -3.15
C ASP A 20 12.96 3.65 -2.19
N THR A 21 11.72 3.13 -2.18
CA THR A 21 11.33 1.97 -1.36
C THR A 21 12.13 0.73 -1.76
N PHE A 22 12.29 0.47 -3.06
CA PHE A 22 13.08 -0.65 -3.57
C PHE A 22 14.56 -0.50 -3.23
N THR A 23 15.09 0.71 -3.34
CA THR A 23 16.46 1.04 -2.95
C THR A 23 16.67 0.74 -1.47
N LYS A 24 15.71 1.12 -0.62
CA LYS A 24 15.74 0.82 0.82
C LYS A 24 15.70 -0.68 1.11
N LEU A 25 14.86 -1.44 0.41
CA LEU A 25 14.83 -2.91 0.49
C LEU A 25 16.19 -3.53 0.11
N ILE A 26 16.80 -3.09 -1.00
CA ILE A 26 18.09 -3.60 -1.50
C ILE A 26 19.21 -3.39 -0.48
N PHE A 27 19.25 -2.21 0.15
CA PHE A 27 20.30 -1.86 1.10
C PHE A 27 19.98 -2.29 2.54
N GLY A 28 18.76 -2.76 2.81
CA GLY A 28 18.33 -3.14 4.15
C GLY A 28 18.42 -1.99 5.15
N ALA A 29 18.21 -0.75 4.68
CA ALA A 29 18.28 0.44 5.52
C ALA A 29 17.02 0.56 6.38
N ASP A 30 17.21 0.58 7.70
CA ASP A 30 16.21 0.75 8.76
C ASP A 30 14.90 -0.03 8.60
N SER A 31 14.66 -1.00 9.49
CA SER A 31 13.49 -1.88 9.52
C SER A 31 12.12 -1.19 9.60
N GLN A 32 12.07 0.14 9.65
CA GLN A 32 10.85 0.93 9.72
C GLN A 32 10.52 1.51 8.34
N TYR A 33 9.49 0.92 7.73
CA TYR A 33 8.83 1.44 6.53
C TYR A 33 7.64 2.30 6.96
N SER A 34 7.54 3.49 6.38
CA SER A 34 6.35 4.35 6.44
C SER A 34 5.13 3.66 5.85
N GLU A 35 3.94 4.18 6.12
CA GLU A 35 2.68 3.63 5.59
C GLU A 35 2.68 3.59 4.06
N SER A 36 3.21 4.63 3.40
CA SER A 36 3.35 4.67 1.93
C SER A 36 4.32 3.61 1.41
N GLU A 37 5.47 3.42 2.06
CA GLU A 37 6.41 2.35 1.71
C GLU A 37 5.80 0.97 1.93
N GLN A 38 4.98 0.78 2.97
CA GLN A 38 4.26 -0.48 3.21
C GLN A 38 3.20 -0.75 2.14
N LEU A 39 2.50 0.28 1.65
CA LEU A 39 1.58 0.13 0.52
C LEU A 39 2.31 -0.30 -0.76
N ILE A 40 3.48 0.29 -1.03
CA ILE A 40 4.34 -0.10 -2.15
C ILE A 40 4.79 -1.56 -2.00
N ILE A 41 5.21 -1.97 -0.80
CA ILE A 41 5.62 -3.36 -0.52
C ILE A 41 4.46 -4.33 -0.73
N GLN A 42 3.23 -3.96 -0.32
CA GLN A 42 2.05 -4.79 -0.53
C GLN A 42 1.68 -4.90 -2.02
N ALA A 43 1.73 -3.79 -2.76
CA ALA A 43 1.53 -3.81 -4.20
C ALA A 43 2.60 -4.65 -4.90
N PHE A 44 3.86 -4.57 -4.46
CA PHE A 44 4.93 -5.42 -4.97
C PHE A 44 4.63 -6.91 -4.77
N ARG A 45 4.16 -7.32 -3.58
CA ARG A 45 3.72 -8.70 -3.32
C ARG A 45 2.54 -9.13 -4.19
N ALA A 46 1.64 -8.21 -4.55
CA ALA A 46 0.49 -8.51 -5.39
C ALA A 46 0.89 -8.74 -6.86
N VAL A 47 1.90 -8.02 -7.38
CA VAL A 47 2.30 -8.09 -8.79
C VAL A 47 3.33 -9.18 -9.10
N ASP A 48 4.07 -9.66 -8.10
CA ASP A 48 5.14 -10.64 -8.29
C ASP A 48 5.06 -11.78 -7.26
N TYR A 49 4.67 -12.95 -7.76
CA TYR A 49 4.47 -14.15 -6.92
C TYR A 49 5.77 -14.65 -6.26
N ASN A 50 6.94 -14.27 -6.79
CA ASN A 50 8.21 -14.73 -6.24
C ASN A 50 8.48 -14.17 -4.84
N VAL A 51 7.82 -13.08 -4.44
CA VAL A 51 8.09 -12.36 -3.18
C VAL A 51 6.94 -12.36 -2.17
N VAL A 52 5.84 -13.06 -2.45
CA VAL A 52 4.59 -13.00 -1.67
C VAL A 52 4.80 -13.30 -0.18
N PHE A 53 5.64 -14.29 0.12
CA PHE A 53 5.92 -14.75 1.49
C PHE A 53 7.34 -14.42 1.96
N ASP A 54 8.09 -13.65 1.16
CA ASP A 54 9.47 -13.35 1.45
C ASP A 54 9.60 -12.35 2.60
N SER A 55 10.72 -12.44 3.32
CA SER A 55 11.13 -11.38 4.23
C SER A 55 11.56 -10.15 3.43
N HIS A 56 11.49 -8.94 4.01
CA HIS A 56 12.01 -7.73 3.34
C HIS A 56 13.47 -7.86 2.89
N ARG A 57 14.27 -8.64 3.64
CA ARG A 57 15.65 -8.94 3.28
C ARG A 57 15.74 -9.78 2.00
N ASP A 58 14.91 -10.80 1.87
CA ASP A 58 14.90 -11.68 0.70
C ASP A 58 14.33 -10.95 -0.52
N MET A 59 13.31 -10.10 -0.31
CA MET A 59 12.81 -9.16 -1.33
C MET A 59 13.92 -8.23 -1.84
N GLY A 60 14.74 -7.68 -0.95
CA GLY A 60 15.90 -6.86 -1.33
C GLY A 60 16.96 -7.62 -2.11
N ALA A 61 17.21 -8.88 -1.75
CA ALA A 61 18.12 -9.75 -2.49
C ALA A 61 17.59 -10.07 -3.89
N TYR A 62 16.29 -10.33 -4.02
CA TYR A 62 15.60 -10.50 -5.30
C TYR A 62 15.73 -9.26 -6.18
N LEU A 63 15.38 -8.08 -5.65
CA LEU A 63 15.48 -6.81 -6.37
C LEU A 63 16.90 -6.51 -6.86
N ARG A 64 17.93 -6.88 -6.07
CA ARG A 64 19.34 -6.72 -6.46
C ARG A 64 19.76 -7.65 -7.61
N ALA A 65 19.09 -8.78 -7.76
CA ALA A 65 19.38 -9.75 -8.81
C ALA A 65 18.70 -9.40 -10.15
N LEU A 66 17.70 -8.51 -10.15
CA LEU A 66 17.01 -8.07 -11.36
C LEU A 66 17.91 -7.23 -12.26
N GLY A 67 17.78 -7.44 -13.57
CA GLY A 67 18.29 -6.51 -14.57
C GLY A 67 17.51 -5.18 -14.57
N VAL A 68 18.09 -4.13 -15.14
CA VAL A 68 17.46 -2.80 -15.21
C VAL A 68 16.13 -2.82 -15.98
N ASP A 69 16.05 -3.58 -17.09
CA ASP A 69 14.82 -3.73 -17.87
C ASP A 69 13.69 -4.41 -17.06
N GLU A 70 14.05 -5.44 -16.28
CA GLU A 70 13.10 -6.14 -15.39
C GLU A 70 12.64 -5.22 -14.27
N MET A 71 13.55 -4.43 -13.69
CA MET A 71 13.24 -3.42 -12.68
C MET A 71 12.25 -2.38 -13.21
N ILE A 72 12.48 -1.82 -14.39
CA ILE A 72 11.58 -0.84 -15.01
C ILE A 72 10.18 -1.42 -15.20
N LYS A 73 10.09 -2.66 -15.72
CA LYS A 73 8.82 -3.36 -15.90
C LYS A 73 8.12 -3.62 -14.56
N LEU A 74 8.87 -4.00 -13.54
CA LEU A 74 8.34 -4.24 -12.20
C LEU A 74 7.78 -2.95 -11.58
N VAL A 75 8.55 -1.85 -11.63
CA VAL A 75 8.10 -0.53 -11.15
C VAL A 75 6.80 -0.12 -11.84
N GLY A 76 6.72 -0.26 -13.16
CA GLY A 76 5.49 0.03 -13.91
C GLY A 76 4.30 -0.83 -13.47
N LYS A 77 4.49 -2.12 -13.22
CA LYS A 77 3.42 -2.99 -12.69
C LYS A 77 2.96 -2.56 -11.30
N VAL A 78 3.89 -2.23 -10.41
CA VAL A 78 3.57 -1.75 -9.06
C VAL A 78 2.79 -0.44 -9.12
N GLN A 79 3.20 0.48 -10.00
CA GLN A 79 2.49 1.75 -10.19
C GLN A 79 1.06 1.54 -10.70
N VAL A 80 0.86 0.65 -11.68
CA VAL A 80 -0.47 0.27 -12.16
C VAL A 80 -1.30 -0.36 -11.04
N GLN A 81 -0.73 -1.28 -10.27
CA GLN A 81 -1.41 -1.91 -9.14
C GLN A 81 -1.82 -0.91 -8.05
N LEU A 82 -1.01 0.13 -7.81
CA LEU A 82 -1.33 1.20 -6.87
C LEU A 82 -2.40 2.15 -7.41
N ALA A 83 -2.47 2.36 -8.73
CA ALA A 83 -3.51 3.15 -9.38
C ALA A 83 -4.85 2.41 -9.50
N GLU A 84 -4.82 1.09 -9.70
CA GLU A 84 -6.02 0.23 -9.79
C GLU A 84 -6.55 -0.22 -8.42
N GLY A 85 -5.70 -0.13 -7.38
CA GLY A 85 -6.09 -0.45 -6.02
C GLY A 85 -6.98 0.62 -5.40
N GLU A 86 -8.30 0.42 -5.42
CA GLU A 86 -9.17 0.95 -4.37
C GLU A 86 -8.61 0.54 -2.99
N PRO A 87 -8.79 1.35 -1.93
CA PRO A 87 -8.18 1.11 -0.63
C PRO A 87 -8.62 -0.24 -0.07
N VAL A 88 -7.76 -1.25 -0.18
CA VAL A 88 -7.97 -2.56 0.41
C VAL A 88 -7.84 -2.39 1.93
N LEU A 89 -9.01 -2.30 2.55
CA LEU A 89 -9.30 -2.55 3.97
C LEU A 89 -8.79 -1.47 4.94
N ALA A 90 -9.61 -0.43 5.12
CA ALA A 90 -9.83 0.06 6.48
C ALA A 90 -10.20 -1.14 7.37
N GLY A 91 -9.49 -1.29 8.49
CA GLY A 91 -9.66 -2.40 9.43
C GLY A 91 -11.12 -2.60 9.87
N PRO A 92 -11.42 -3.71 10.58
CA PRO A 92 -12.79 -4.07 10.90
C PRO A 92 -13.50 -2.90 11.56
N ALA A 93 -14.48 -2.35 10.85
CA ALA A 93 -15.37 -1.35 11.39
C ALA A 93 -15.91 -1.87 12.72
N VAL A 94 -15.54 -1.20 13.81
CA VAL A 94 -16.14 -1.38 15.12
C VAL A 94 -17.62 -1.15 14.92
N ILE A 95 -18.41 -2.22 14.93
CA ILE A 95 -19.87 -2.14 14.94
C ILE A 95 -20.24 -1.51 16.29
N PRO A 96 -20.79 -0.29 16.37
CA PRO A 96 -21.41 0.16 17.60
C PRO A 96 -22.79 -0.48 17.63
N ALA A 97 -22.88 -1.67 18.23
CA ALA A 97 -24.17 -2.25 18.58
C ALA A 97 -24.68 -1.57 19.86
N GLU A 98 -25.17 -0.33 19.72
CA GLU A 98 -26.15 0.20 20.67
C GLU A 98 -27.34 -0.76 20.69
N GLN A 99 -27.56 -1.42 21.82
CA GLN A 99 -28.76 -2.19 22.09
C GLN A 99 -29.85 -1.26 22.65
N PRO A 100 -30.90 -0.89 21.88
CA PRO A 100 -32.14 -0.41 22.47
C PRO A 100 -32.96 -1.63 22.91
N ASN A 101 -32.97 -1.92 24.21
CA ASN A 101 -33.79 -2.97 24.80
C ASN A 101 -35.27 -2.51 24.84
N ALA A 102 -35.96 -2.61 23.71
CA ALA A 102 -37.39 -2.32 23.59
C ALA A 102 -38.20 -3.62 23.70
N LEU A 103 -38.44 -4.09 24.93
CA LEU A 103 -39.48 -5.09 25.24
C LEU A 103 -40.46 -4.52 26.26
N ASN A 104 -41.11 -3.42 25.87
CA ASN A 104 -42.33 -2.96 26.51
C ASN A 104 -43.52 -3.75 25.90
N ARG A 105 -43.72 -5.00 26.32
CA ARG A 105 -44.96 -5.73 26.03
C ARG A 105 -45.88 -5.64 27.23
N ARG A 106 -46.78 -4.65 27.17
CA ARG A 106 -48.02 -4.58 27.93
C ARG A 106 -48.82 -5.88 27.71
N VAL A 107 -49.22 -6.52 28.80
CA VAL A 107 -50.43 -7.34 28.85
C VAL A 107 -51.14 -7.05 30.17
N HIS A 108 -52.45 -6.98 30.04
CA HIS A 108 -53.47 -6.67 31.04
C HIS A 108 -53.41 -7.55 32.29
#